data_AF-A0A7J8EWE8-F1
#
_entry.id   AF-A0A7J8EWE8-F1
#
_cell.length_a   1.000
_cell.length_b   1.000
_cell.length_c   1.000
_cell.angle_alpha   90.00
_cell.angle_beta   90.00
_cell.angle_gamma   90.00
#
_symmetry.space_group_name_H-M   'P 1'
#
loop_
_entity.id
_entity.type
_entity.pdbx_description
1 polymer ?
#
loop_
_entity_poly.entity_id
_entity_poly.type
_entity_poly.pdbx_seq_one_letter_code
_entity_poly.pdbx_strand_id
1 'polypeptide(L)'
;MRIFSFSEIVVAESVVVIKKLLQMQPAQHGEIIKHMAKLLDSITVPVARASILWLTGENCERVPKIAPDVLRKMAKNFTSEDDLVKLQILNLGAKLYLTNSKQTKLLTQYILNLGKYDQNYDIRDRTRFIRQLIVPNEKSGALSKYAKKIFLAQKPAPLLESPYKDRDHFQLGTLSHTLNNKATGYLELSNWPEVAPDPSVRNVEVIELVS
;
A
#
# COMPACT_ATOMS: atom_id res chain seq x y z
N MET A 1 -23.06 -13.72 21.80
CA MET A 1 -22.51 -14.29 20.55
C MET A 1 -22.35 -13.14 19.56
N ARG A 2 -21.13 -12.92 19.05
CA ARG A 2 -20.65 -11.69 18.39
C ARG A 2 -21.20 -11.52 16.97
N ILE A 3 -21.89 -10.40 16.69
CA ILE A 3 -22.33 -9.99 15.33
C ILE A 3 -21.46 -8.82 14.80
N PHE A 4 -20.56 -8.27 15.62
CA PHE A 4 -19.71 -7.12 15.24
C PHE A 4 -18.46 -7.47 14.40
N SER A 5 -18.06 -8.74 14.30
CA SER A 5 -16.77 -9.12 13.71
C SER A 5 -16.69 -8.96 12.18
N PHE A 6 -17.80 -9.14 11.46
CA PHE A 6 -17.80 -9.01 10.00
C PHE A 6 -17.75 -7.55 9.54
N SER A 7 -18.40 -6.64 10.28
CA SER A 7 -18.42 -5.22 9.91
C SER A 7 -17.04 -4.59 9.99
N GLU A 8 -16.24 -4.91 11.01
CA GLU A 8 -14.90 -4.31 11.16
C GLU A 8 -13.93 -4.76 10.07
N ILE A 9 -13.95 -6.04 9.67
CA ILE A 9 -13.10 -6.58 8.60
C ILE A 9 -13.52 -6.00 7.24
N VAL A 10 -14.82 -5.93 6.96
CA VAL A 10 -15.33 -5.36 5.70
C VAL A 10 -15.03 -3.86 5.62
N VAL A 11 -15.16 -3.12 6.73
CA VAL A 11 -14.75 -1.72 6.81
C VAL A 11 -13.26 -1.61 6.55
N ALA A 12 -12.44 -2.47 7.15
CA ALA A 12 -10.99 -2.44 6.94
C ALA A 12 -10.60 -2.67 5.48
N GLU A 13 -11.19 -3.68 4.84
CA GLU A 13 -10.95 -3.96 3.42
C GLU A 13 -11.42 -2.80 2.53
N SER A 14 -12.58 -2.22 2.84
CA SER A 14 -13.11 -1.05 2.13
C SER A 14 -12.14 0.13 2.22
N VAL A 15 -11.54 0.38 3.39
CA VAL A 15 -10.55 1.45 3.57
C VAL A 15 -9.29 1.21 2.73
N VAL A 16 -8.83 -0.04 2.65
CA VAL A 16 -7.67 -0.42 1.83
C VAL A 16 -7.97 -0.23 0.35
N VAL A 17 -9.16 -0.63 -0.10
CA VAL A 17 -9.62 -0.43 -1.47
C VAL A 17 -9.76 1.06 -1.79
N ILE A 18 -10.38 1.85 -0.91
CA ILE A 18 -10.49 3.31 -1.06
C ILE A 18 -9.11 3.94 -1.18
N LYS A 19 -8.15 3.53 -0.35
CA LYS A 19 -6.75 3.99 -0.49
C LYS A 19 -6.20 3.70 -1.89
N LYS A 20 -6.43 2.50 -2.42
CA LYS A 20 -5.97 2.11 -3.76
C LYS A 20 -6.64 2.95 -4.86
N LEU A 21 -7.95 3.19 -4.75
CA LEU A 21 -8.70 4.06 -5.68
C LEU A 21 -8.18 5.50 -5.67
N LEU A 22 -7.94 6.06 -4.48
CA LEU A 22 -7.40 7.42 -4.33
C LEU A 22 -5.98 7.57 -4.88
N GLN A 23 -5.18 6.50 -4.87
CA GLN A 23 -3.86 6.50 -5.52
C GLN A 23 -3.95 6.51 -7.05
N MET A 24 -4.99 5.89 -7.64
CA MET A 24 -5.22 5.91 -9.09
C MET A 24 -5.79 7.25 -9.56
N GLN A 25 -6.57 7.94 -8.73
CA GLN A 25 -7.19 9.23 -9.04
C GLN A 25 -6.77 10.30 -8.03
N PRO A 26 -5.61 10.97 -8.24
CA PRO A 26 -5.09 11.94 -7.28
C PRO A 26 -5.87 13.27 -7.21
N ALA A 27 -6.94 13.46 -7.99
CA ALA A 27 -7.67 14.72 -8.08
C ALA A 27 -8.85 14.81 -7.08
N GLN A 28 -8.83 15.85 -6.24
CA GLN A 28 -9.98 16.43 -5.53
C GLN A 28 -10.79 15.57 -4.50
N HIS A 29 -10.14 14.65 -3.78
CA HIS A 29 -10.81 13.88 -2.71
C HIS A 29 -10.60 14.39 -1.28
N GLY A 30 -10.49 15.70 -1.11
CA GLY A 30 -10.25 16.33 0.21
C GLY A 30 -11.28 15.91 1.25
N GLU A 31 -12.57 16.00 0.93
CA GLU A 31 -13.67 15.66 1.84
C GLU A 31 -13.68 14.18 2.27
N ILE A 32 -13.36 13.27 1.36
CA ILE A 32 -13.23 11.83 1.67
C ILE A 32 -12.12 11.63 2.70
N ILE A 33 -10.97 12.28 2.53
CA ILE A 33 -9.85 12.18 3.49
C ILE A 33 -10.26 12.73 4.86
N LYS A 34 -11.03 13.85 4.91
CA LYS A 34 -11.57 14.37 6.18
C LYS A 34 -12.50 13.36 6.85
N HIS A 35 -13.37 12.72 6.06
CA HIS A 35 -14.28 11.70 6.57
C HIS A 35 -13.50 10.49 7.10
N MET A 36 -12.51 10.01 6.35
CA MET A 36 -11.64 8.90 6.77
C MET A 36 -10.89 9.22 8.06
N ALA A 37 -10.36 10.43 8.19
CA ALA A 37 -9.67 10.86 9.42
C ALA A 37 -10.59 10.88 10.65
N LYS A 38 -11.90 11.17 10.47
CA LYS A 38 -12.89 11.07 11.55
C LYS A 38 -13.19 9.62 11.93
N LEU A 39 -13.21 8.71 10.97
CA LEU A 39 -13.40 7.27 11.20
C LEU A 39 -12.21 6.61 11.91
N LEU A 40 -11.04 7.26 11.98
CA LEU A 40 -9.88 6.72 12.68
C LEU A 40 -10.18 6.42 14.16
N ASP A 41 -11.05 7.19 14.82
CA ASP A 41 -11.36 6.97 16.24
C ASP A 41 -12.26 5.74 16.47
N SER A 42 -13.03 5.31 15.45
CA SER A 42 -13.93 4.15 15.55
C SER A 42 -13.31 2.84 15.03
N ILE A 43 -12.27 2.93 14.20
CA ILE A 43 -11.65 1.76 13.59
C ILE A 43 -10.60 1.16 14.52
N THR A 44 -10.83 -0.08 14.92
CA THR A 44 -9.92 -0.94 15.72
C THR A 44 -8.87 -1.63 14.85
N VAL A 45 -9.23 -1.99 13.61
CA VAL A 45 -8.39 -2.83 12.73
C VAL A 45 -7.09 -2.11 12.32
N PRO A 46 -5.90 -2.66 12.64
CA PRO A 46 -4.61 -1.96 12.45
C PRO A 46 -4.29 -1.59 11.00
N VAL A 47 -4.60 -2.49 10.07
CA VAL A 47 -4.33 -2.29 8.63
C VAL A 47 -5.12 -1.10 8.07
N ALA A 48 -6.36 -0.94 8.53
CA ALA A 48 -7.23 0.17 8.14
C ALA A 48 -6.77 1.50 8.76
N ARG A 49 -6.44 1.50 10.06
CA ARG A 49 -5.86 2.65 10.76
C ARG A 49 -4.59 3.15 10.06
N ALA A 50 -3.67 2.22 9.76
CA ALA A 50 -2.44 2.49 9.03
C ALA A 50 -2.72 3.08 7.63
N SER A 51 -3.73 2.58 6.93
CA SER A 51 -4.12 3.08 5.61
C SER A 51 -4.68 4.52 5.66
N ILE A 52 -5.49 4.84 6.67
CA ILE A 52 -6.01 6.20 6.89
C ILE A 52 -4.89 7.18 7.23
N LEU A 53 -3.97 6.78 8.11
CA LEU A 53 -2.80 7.59 8.46
C LEU A 53 -1.90 7.84 7.24
N TRP A 54 -1.71 6.81 6.42
CA TRP A 54 -0.98 6.93 5.17
C TRP A 54 -1.63 7.95 4.23
N LEU A 55 -2.96 7.87 4.01
CA LEU A 55 -3.71 8.80 3.17
C LEU A 55 -3.61 10.23 3.69
N THR A 56 -3.78 10.40 5.00
CA THR A 56 -3.67 11.71 5.66
C THR A 56 -2.26 12.30 5.49
N GLY A 57 -1.22 11.47 5.55
CA GLY A 57 0.16 11.88 5.34
C GLY A 57 0.48 12.22 3.90
N GLU A 58 -0.05 11.47 2.93
CA GLU A 58 0.11 11.77 1.49
C GLU A 58 -0.54 13.09 1.11
N ASN A 59 -1.70 13.38 1.70
CA ASN A 59 -2.46 14.59 1.43
C ASN A 59 -2.28 15.68 2.50
N CYS A 60 -1.19 15.64 3.29
CA CYS A 60 -1.00 16.55 4.42
C CYS A 60 -0.99 18.04 4.03
N GLU A 61 -0.56 18.37 2.81
CA GLU A 61 -0.63 19.74 2.25
C GLU A 61 -2.07 20.19 1.96
N ARG A 62 -2.96 19.25 1.63
CA ARG A 62 -4.38 19.52 1.32
C ARG A 62 -5.26 19.63 2.56
N VAL A 63 -4.82 19.04 3.68
CA VAL A 63 -5.56 19.04 4.96
C VAL A 63 -4.73 19.61 6.12
N PRO A 64 -4.26 20.87 6.04
CA PRO A 64 -3.28 21.43 6.97
C PRO A 64 -3.76 21.54 8.43
N LYS A 65 -5.08 21.57 8.66
CA LYS A 65 -5.66 21.61 10.02
C LYS A 65 -5.91 20.21 10.60
N ILE A 66 -6.24 19.23 9.76
CA ILE A 66 -6.68 17.90 10.20
C ILE A 66 -5.47 17.00 10.44
N ALA A 67 -4.46 17.05 9.57
CA ALA A 67 -3.30 16.17 9.72
C ALA A 67 -2.53 16.38 11.06
N PRO A 68 -2.29 17.62 11.53
CA PRO A 68 -1.74 17.86 12.87
C PRO A 68 -2.65 17.35 14.00
N ASP A 69 -3.97 17.45 13.85
CA ASP A 69 -4.92 16.98 14.86
C ASP A 69 -4.95 15.45 14.96
N VAL A 70 -4.92 14.77 13.80
CA VAL A 70 -4.77 13.31 13.72
C VAL A 70 -3.46 12.88 14.39
N LEU A 71 -2.34 13.54 14.09
CA LEU A 71 -1.05 13.25 14.72
C LEU A 71 -1.13 13.43 16.25
N ARG A 72 -1.78 14.50 16.72
CA ARG A 72 -1.98 14.77 18.15
C ARG A 72 -2.79 13.68 18.85
N LYS A 73 -3.87 13.18 18.22
CA LYS A 73 -4.66 12.07 18.77
C LYS A 73 -3.83 10.78 18.85
N MET A 74 -3.15 10.43 17.77
CA MET A 74 -2.31 9.22 17.71
C MET A 74 -1.13 9.26 18.67
N ALA A 75 -0.54 10.43 18.90
CA ALA A 75 0.57 10.60 19.84
C ALA A 75 0.22 10.14 21.26
N LYS A 76 -1.03 10.33 21.71
CA LYS A 76 -1.48 9.96 23.07
C LYS A 76 -1.40 8.46 23.30
N ASN A 77 -1.75 7.68 22.30
CA ASN A 77 -1.86 6.22 22.39
C ASN A 77 -0.72 5.50 21.67
N PHE A 78 0.32 6.21 21.22
CA PHE A 78 1.37 5.66 20.35
C PHE A 78 1.98 4.36 20.88
N THR A 79 2.24 4.26 22.19
CA THR A 79 2.86 3.08 22.79
C THR A 79 1.95 1.85 22.81
N SER A 80 0.63 2.04 22.81
CA SER A 80 -0.38 0.97 22.83
C SER A 80 -0.88 0.56 21.44
N GLU A 81 -0.52 1.29 20.39
CA GLU A 81 -0.92 0.95 19.02
C GLU A 81 -0.11 -0.23 18.45
N ASP A 82 -0.65 -0.89 17.44
CA ASP A 82 0.06 -1.92 16.70
C ASP A 82 1.26 -1.37 15.90
N ASP A 83 2.23 -2.25 15.65
CA ASP A 83 3.49 -1.89 15.00
C ASP A 83 3.29 -1.27 13.61
N LEU A 84 2.35 -1.78 12.81
CA LEU A 84 1.98 -1.20 11.52
C LEU A 84 1.49 0.24 11.64
N VAL A 85 0.72 0.53 12.68
CA VAL A 85 0.14 1.85 12.94
C VAL A 85 1.23 2.80 13.44
N LYS A 86 2.06 2.37 14.40
CA LYS A 86 3.23 3.13 14.87
C LYS A 86 4.14 3.58 13.73
N LEU A 87 4.44 2.69 12.79
CA LEU A 87 5.23 3.02 11.60
C LEU A 87 4.57 4.13 10.75
N GLN A 88 3.25 4.11 10.58
CA GLN A 88 2.56 5.17 9.85
C GLN A 88 2.47 6.48 10.64
N ILE A 89 2.37 6.44 11.97
CA ILE A 89 2.45 7.62 12.83
C ILE A 89 3.82 8.29 12.67
N LEU A 90 4.91 7.51 12.66
CA LEU A 90 6.27 8.03 12.45
C LEU A 90 6.41 8.69 11.07
N ASN A 91 5.92 8.05 10.02
CA ASN A 91 5.93 8.62 8.66
C ASN A 91 5.10 9.90 8.56
N LEU A 92 3.91 9.93 9.15
CA LEU A 92 3.05 11.11 9.19
C LEU A 92 3.74 12.25 9.95
N GLY A 93 4.32 11.97 11.12
CA GLY A 93 5.07 12.93 11.92
C GLY A 93 6.28 13.50 11.17
N ALA A 94 7.01 12.68 10.42
CA ALA A 94 8.13 13.11 9.60
C ALA A 94 7.70 14.05 8.47
N LYS A 95 6.66 13.68 7.72
CA LYS A 95 6.10 14.51 6.64
C LYS A 95 5.61 15.85 7.19
N LEU A 96 4.85 15.83 8.28
CA LEU A 96 4.31 17.03 8.91
C LEU A 96 5.40 17.94 9.49
N TYR A 97 6.48 17.37 10.03
CA TYR A 97 7.63 18.15 10.49
C TYR A 97 8.26 18.94 9.34
N LEU A 98 8.31 18.36 8.14
CA LEU A 98 8.92 18.97 6.95
C LEU A 98 8.00 19.97 6.24
N THR A 99 6.68 19.81 6.33
CA THR A 99 5.68 20.70 5.69
C THR A 99 5.17 21.79 6.63
N ASN A 100 4.83 21.45 7.87
CA ASN A 100 4.27 22.36 8.89
C ASN A 100 5.00 22.21 10.24
N SER A 101 6.29 22.55 10.26
CA SER A 101 7.13 22.45 11.45
C SER A 101 6.62 23.33 12.62
N LYS A 102 6.06 24.51 12.33
CA LYS A 102 5.62 25.48 13.34
C LYS A 102 4.64 24.86 14.35
N GLN A 103 3.70 24.05 13.87
CA GLN A 103 2.68 23.42 14.70
C GLN A 103 3.07 22.02 15.18
N THR A 104 3.86 21.28 14.39
CA THR A 104 4.05 19.83 14.59
C THR A 104 5.41 19.46 15.18
N LYS A 105 6.36 20.40 15.28
CA LYS A 105 7.71 20.14 15.81
C LYS A 105 7.72 19.44 17.16
N LEU A 106 7.00 19.96 18.16
CA LEU A 106 6.97 19.36 19.49
C LEU A 106 6.27 17.98 19.50
N LEU A 107 5.17 17.84 18.75
CA LEU A 107 4.43 16.57 18.63
C LEU A 107 5.30 15.47 18.00
N THR A 108 5.99 15.78 16.89
CA THR A 108 6.89 14.83 16.24
C THR A 108 8.06 14.49 17.16
N GLN A 109 8.66 15.47 17.86
CA GLN A 109 9.74 15.19 18.82
C GLN A 109 9.26 14.28 19.96
N TYR A 110 8.06 14.50 20.47
CA TYR A 110 7.46 13.63 21.49
C TYR A 110 7.31 12.19 20.99
N ILE A 111 6.72 11.98 19.81
CA ILE A 111 6.58 10.64 19.21
C ILE A 111 7.94 9.98 18.98
N LEU A 112 8.93 10.73 18.46
CA LEU A 112 10.28 10.19 18.24
C LEU A 112 10.97 9.80 19.55
N ASN A 113 10.71 10.51 20.66
CA ASN A 113 11.23 10.15 21.96
C ASN A 113 10.56 8.87 22.50
N LEU A 114 9.26 8.70 22.29
CA LEU A 114 8.55 7.46 22.63
C LEU A 114 9.07 6.26 21.82
N GLY A 115 9.22 6.41 20.50
CA GLY A 115 9.66 5.34 19.61
C GLY A 115 11.14 4.93 19.78
N LYS A 116 11.98 5.75 20.41
CA LYS A 116 13.42 5.47 20.59
C LYS A 116 13.67 4.17 21.38
N TYR A 117 12.75 3.82 22.28
CA TYR A 117 12.83 2.66 23.17
C TYR A 117 11.63 1.71 22.99
N ASP A 118 11.02 1.69 21.81
CA ASP A 118 9.95 0.74 21.51
C ASP A 118 10.45 -0.72 21.62
N GLN A 119 9.55 -1.67 21.89
CA GLN A 119 9.92 -3.08 21.97
C GLN A 119 10.35 -3.62 20.59
N ASN A 120 9.66 -3.18 19.53
CA ASN A 120 9.97 -3.60 18.17
C ASN A 120 11.27 -2.94 17.68
N TYR A 121 12.23 -3.77 17.23
CA TYR A 121 13.51 -3.33 16.70
C TYR A 121 13.39 -2.45 15.44
N ASP A 122 12.50 -2.81 14.49
CA ASP A 122 12.28 -2.03 13.26
C ASP A 122 11.78 -0.62 13.57
N ILE A 123 10.85 -0.50 14.53
CA ILE A 123 10.30 0.79 14.96
C ILE A 123 11.38 1.65 15.60
N ARG A 124 12.22 1.07 16.47
CA ARG A 124 13.34 1.79 17.10
C ARG A 124 14.32 2.32 16.08
N ASP A 125 14.71 1.48 15.14
CA ASP A 125 15.72 1.84 14.15
C ASP A 125 15.18 2.87 13.15
N ARG A 126 13.94 2.70 12.68
CA ARG A 126 13.25 3.71 11.88
C ARG A 126 13.08 5.02 12.63
N THR A 127 12.75 4.99 13.91
CA THR A 127 12.62 6.20 14.73
C THR A 127 13.93 6.96 14.81
N ARG A 128 15.05 6.27 15.07
CA ARG A 128 16.39 6.88 15.14
C ARG A 128 16.81 7.43 13.78
N PHE A 129 16.57 6.67 12.72
CA PHE A 129 16.86 7.08 11.35
C PHE A 129 16.09 8.35 10.96
N ILE A 130 14.77 8.35 11.17
CA ILE A 130 13.90 9.51 10.90
C ILE A 130 14.36 10.72 11.71
N ARG A 131 14.63 10.54 13.01
CA ARG A 131 15.11 11.62 13.90
C ARG A 131 16.39 12.24 13.36
N GLN A 132 17.36 11.42 12.96
CA GLN A 132 18.63 11.90 12.42
C GLN A 132 18.45 12.62 11.07
N LEU A 133 17.41 12.26 10.30
CA LEU A 133 17.14 12.82 8.99
C LEU A 133 16.38 14.16 9.04
N ILE A 134 15.44 14.32 9.98
CA ILE A 134 14.55 15.50 10.03
C ILE A 134 14.88 16.50 11.14
N VAL A 135 15.50 16.07 12.25
CA VAL A 135 15.82 16.96 13.37
C VAL A 135 17.21 17.56 13.16
N PRO A 136 17.35 18.89 13.03
CA PRO A 136 18.65 19.54 12.90
C PRO A 136 19.53 19.20 14.10
N ASN A 137 20.74 18.72 13.84
CA ASN A 137 21.77 18.45 14.84
C ASN A 137 23.12 18.96 14.30
N GLU A 138 24.10 19.21 15.17
CA GLU A 138 25.44 19.68 14.78
C GLU A 138 26.12 18.74 13.76
N LYS A 139 25.75 17.46 13.79
CA LYS A 139 26.18 16.40 12.84
C LYS A 139 25.09 16.05 11.82
N SER A 140 24.38 17.04 11.27
CA SER A 140 23.35 16.78 10.27
C SER A 140 23.98 16.17 9.01
N GLY A 141 23.72 14.88 8.77
CA GLY A 141 24.33 14.14 7.66
C GLY A 141 23.90 14.68 6.29
N ALA A 142 24.66 14.36 5.24
CA ALA A 142 24.39 14.80 3.86
C ALA A 142 22.94 14.52 3.39
N LEU A 143 22.34 13.43 3.89
CA LEU A 143 20.98 13.00 3.58
C LEU A 143 19.88 13.94 4.11
N SER A 144 20.15 14.71 5.17
CA SER A 144 19.19 15.67 5.74
C SER A 144 18.72 16.72 4.73
N LYS A 145 19.60 17.10 3.80
CA LYS A 145 19.29 18.01 2.68
C LYS A 145 18.23 17.44 1.74
N TYR A 146 18.13 16.11 1.65
CA TYR A 146 17.21 15.39 0.78
C TYR A 146 15.97 14.88 1.51
N ALA A 147 15.81 15.15 2.81
CA ALA A 147 14.70 14.65 3.62
C ALA A 147 13.32 14.95 2.99
N LYS A 148 13.11 16.16 2.48
CA LYS A 148 11.88 16.53 1.76
C LYS A 148 11.65 15.66 0.53
N LYS A 149 12.68 15.42 -0.28
CA LYS A 149 12.57 14.56 -1.47
C LYS A 149 12.31 13.10 -1.10
N ILE A 150 12.90 12.60 -0.01
CA ILE A 150 12.73 11.22 0.44
C ILE A 150 11.31 10.99 0.96
N PHE A 151 10.80 11.86 1.83
CA PHE A 151 9.49 11.65 2.46
C PHE A 151 8.31 12.14 1.62
N LEU A 152 8.50 13.12 0.74
CA LEU A 152 7.45 13.70 -0.12
C LEU A 152 7.59 13.29 -1.59
N ALA A 153 8.41 12.28 -1.91
CA ALA A 153 8.45 11.71 -3.24
C ALA A 153 7.04 11.22 -3.65
N GLN A 154 6.63 11.55 -4.87
CA GLN A 154 5.41 10.99 -5.43
C GLN A 154 5.57 9.48 -5.53
N LYS A 155 4.62 8.76 -4.93
CA LYS A 155 4.55 7.31 -5.03
C LYS A 155 3.81 6.95 -6.32
N PRO A 156 4.38 6.12 -7.19
CA PRO A 156 3.69 5.72 -8.41
C PRO A 156 2.38 5.02 -8.06
N ALA A 157 1.36 5.24 -8.88
CA ALA A 157 0.07 4.58 -8.70
C ALA A 157 0.27 3.06 -8.73
N PRO A 158 -0.44 2.30 -7.89
CA PRO A 158 -0.37 0.85 -7.91
C PRO A 158 -0.81 0.36 -9.29
N LEU A 159 0.07 -0.37 -9.98
CA LEU A 159 -0.28 -1.01 -11.24
C LEU A 159 -1.25 -2.16 -10.93
N LEU A 160 -2.39 -2.16 -11.62
CA LEU A 160 -3.35 -3.26 -11.57
C LEU A 160 -2.84 -4.35 -12.51
N GLU A 161 -1.95 -5.18 -11.98
CA GLU A 161 -1.48 -6.35 -12.71
C GLU A 161 -2.52 -7.45 -12.58
N SER A 162 -2.83 -8.09 -13.71
CA SER A 162 -3.64 -9.30 -13.71
C SER A 162 -2.92 -10.37 -12.88
N PRO A 163 -3.64 -11.17 -12.05
CA PRO A 163 -3.03 -12.35 -11.43
C PRO A 163 -2.54 -13.38 -12.47
N TYR A 164 -2.87 -13.18 -13.74
CA TYR A 164 -2.46 -13.98 -14.89
C TYR A 164 -1.31 -13.35 -15.70
N LYS A 165 -0.80 -12.16 -15.35
CA LYS A 165 0.17 -11.39 -16.16
C LYS A 165 1.44 -12.18 -16.53
N ASP A 166 1.88 -13.10 -15.67
CA ASP A 166 3.06 -13.94 -15.89
C ASP A 166 2.72 -15.42 -16.11
N ARG A 167 1.45 -15.73 -16.46
CA ARG A 167 0.98 -17.10 -16.65
C ARG A 167 1.01 -17.56 -18.10
N ASP A 168 1.52 -16.74 -19.01
CA ASP A 168 1.64 -17.00 -20.44
C ASP A 168 2.57 -18.19 -20.75
N HIS A 169 3.36 -18.65 -19.78
CA HIS A 169 4.18 -19.85 -19.87
C HIS A 169 3.37 -21.15 -19.90
N PHE A 170 2.10 -21.10 -19.47
CA PHE A 170 1.24 -22.26 -19.42
C PHE A 170 0.07 -22.11 -20.39
N GLN A 171 -0.25 -23.19 -21.11
CA GLN A 171 -1.38 -23.21 -22.04
C GLN A 171 -2.67 -22.88 -21.29
N LEU A 172 -3.42 -21.90 -21.82
CA LEU A 172 -4.69 -21.46 -21.29
C LEU A 172 -5.66 -22.65 -21.12
N GLY A 173 -6.31 -22.75 -19.96
CA GLY A 173 -7.25 -23.82 -19.65
C GLY A 173 -6.61 -25.08 -19.04
N THR A 174 -5.27 -25.16 -18.97
CA THR A 174 -4.59 -26.26 -18.27
C THR A 174 -4.53 -26.07 -16.76
N LEU A 175 -4.37 -27.17 -16.01
CA LEU A 175 -4.15 -27.12 -14.57
C LEU A 175 -2.90 -26.31 -14.20
N SER A 176 -1.84 -26.43 -15.01
CA SER A 176 -0.59 -25.68 -14.81
C SER A 176 -0.79 -24.17 -14.93
N HIS A 177 -1.63 -23.74 -15.88
CA HIS A 177 -2.03 -22.34 -16.01
C HIS A 177 -2.85 -21.84 -14.81
N THR A 178 -3.77 -22.67 -14.29
CA THR A 178 -4.58 -22.31 -13.12
C THR A 178 -3.74 -22.21 -11.84
N LEU A 179 -2.74 -23.09 -11.67
CA LEU A 179 -1.86 -23.12 -10.49
C LEU A 179 -0.63 -22.21 -10.61
N ASN A 180 -0.37 -21.66 -11.81
CA ASN A 180 0.89 -20.98 -12.15
C ASN A 180 2.14 -21.80 -11.74
N ASN A 181 2.06 -23.11 -11.93
CA ASN A 181 3.13 -24.05 -11.63
C ASN A 181 3.01 -25.26 -12.56
N LYS A 182 4.13 -25.88 -12.94
CA LYS A 182 4.15 -27.04 -13.81
C LYS A 182 3.54 -28.23 -13.08
N ALA A 183 2.30 -28.58 -13.44
CA ALA A 183 1.66 -29.79 -12.93
C ALA A 183 2.32 -31.04 -13.54
N THR A 184 2.22 -32.16 -12.83
CA THR A 184 2.72 -33.46 -13.31
C THR A 184 2.04 -33.81 -14.64
N GLY A 185 2.85 -34.14 -15.66
CA GLY A 185 2.35 -34.46 -17.00
C GLY A 185 2.05 -33.25 -17.89
N TYR A 186 2.36 -32.02 -17.44
CA TYR A 186 2.23 -30.85 -18.30
C TYR A 186 3.22 -30.91 -19.47
N LEU A 187 2.66 -30.93 -20.68
CA LEU A 187 3.38 -30.82 -21.93
C LEU A 187 3.21 -29.40 -22.47
N GLU A 188 4.34 -28.75 -22.76
CA GLU A 188 4.34 -27.45 -23.39
C GLU A 188 3.89 -27.59 -24.84
N LEU A 189 3.20 -26.55 -25.34
CA LEU A 189 2.87 -26.50 -26.77
C LEU A 189 4.17 -26.55 -27.56
N SER A 190 4.19 -27.40 -28.59
CA SER A 190 5.28 -27.39 -29.56
C SER A 190 5.38 -26.01 -30.19
N ASN A 191 6.61 -25.61 -30.57
CA ASN A 191 6.83 -24.39 -31.34
C ASN A 191 5.97 -24.40 -32.61
N TRP A 192 5.61 -23.20 -33.08
CA TRP A 192 4.91 -23.04 -34.35
C TRP A 192 5.69 -23.75 -35.46
N PRO A 193 5.01 -24.56 -36.31
CA PRO A 193 5.69 -25.25 -37.39
C PRO A 193 6.19 -24.24 -38.42
N GLU A 194 7.45 -24.36 -38.85
CA GLU A 194 8.06 -23.49 -39.86
C GLU A 194 7.44 -23.70 -41.26
N VAL A 195 6.91 -24.90 -41.50
CA VAL A 195 6.23 -25.28 -42.74
C VAL A 195 4.74 -25.38 -42.47
N ALA A 196 3.94 -24.71 -43.30
CA ALA A 196 2.49 -24.83 -43.21
C ALA A 196 2.06 -26.30 -43.41
N PRO A 197 1.22 -26.85 -42.52
CA PRO A 197 0.68 -28.19 -42.73
C PRO A 197 -0.13 -28.22 -44.03
N ASP A 198 -0.13 -29.39 -44.68
CA ASP A 198 -0.85 -29.63 -45.92
C ASP A 198 -2.33 -29.16 -45.78
N PRO A 199 -2.82 -28.29 -46.69
CA PRO A 199 -4.21 -27.80 -46.67
C PRO A 199 -5.27 -28.90 -46.62
N SER A 200 -4.95 -30.09 -47.14
CA SER A 200 -5.86 -31.25 -47.18
C SER A 200 -6.19 -31.81 -45.79
N VAL A 201 -5.36 -31.60 -44.76
CA VAL A 201 -5.59 -32.08 -43.39
C VAL A 201 -6.79 -31.39 -42.72
N ARG A 202 -7.24 -30.26 -43.27
CA ARG A 202 -8.41 -29.51 -42.78
C ARG A 202 -9.70 -29.84 -43.52
N ASN A 203 -9.63 -30.66 -44.57
CA ASN A 203 -10.81 -31.04 -45.34
C ASN A 203 -11.55 -32.16 -44.60
N VAL A 204 -12.80 -31.89 -44.22
CA VAL A 204 -13.70 -32.92 -43.70
C VAL A 204 -14.22 -33.69 -44.91
N GLU A 205 -14.05 -35.02 -44.91
CA GLU A 205 -14.56 -35.88 -45.98
C GLU A 205 -16.06 -35.64 -46.19
N VAL A 206 -16.43 -35.23 -47.39
CA VAL A 206 -17.84 -35.12 -47.78
C VAL A 206 -18.32 -36.54 -48.02
N ILE A 207 -19.15 -37.05 -47.12
CA ILE A 207 -19.79 -38.35 -47.26
C ILE A 207 -20.76 -38.25 -48.45
N GLU A 208 -20.35 -38.74 -49.62
CA GLU A 208 -21.26 -38.88 -50.75
C GLU A 208 -22.26 -40.01 -50.46
N LEU A 209 -23.53 -39.63 -50.24
CA LEU A 209 -24.64 -40.57 -50.15
C LEU A 209 -24.90 -41.15 -51.55
N VAL A 210 -24.40 -42.37 -51.78
CA VAL A 210 -24.71 -43.15 -52.98
C VAL A 210 -26.22 -43.38 -53.03
N SER A 211 -26.86 -42.87 -54.08
CA SER A 211 -28.30 -42.95 -54.35
C SER A 211 -28.73 -44.31 -54.88
#